data_AF-A0A958N9M1-F1
#
_entry.id   AF-A0A958N9M1-F1
#
_cell.length_a   1.000
_cell.length_b   1.000
_cell.length_c   1.000
_cell.angle_alpha   90.00
_cell.angle_beta   90.00
_cell.angle_gamma   90.00
#
_symmetry.space_group_name_H-M   'P 1'
#
loop_
_entity.id
_entity.type
_entity.pdbx_description
1 polymer ?
#
loop_
_entity_poly.entity_id
_entity_poly.type
_entity_poly.pdbx_seq_one_letter_code
_entity_poly.pdbx_strand_id
1 'polypeptide(L)'
;KKGLPTQPSLMNEFLVFGTSKGPVFGVNKKNGTQEFEYVPGRGALAPITTDSKTGNVYLVSTEGNIHNFKAKWVPRRPLLDWEEL
;
A
#
# COMPACT_ATOMS: atom_id res chain seq x y z
N LYS A 1 9.91 11.65 11.62
CA LYS A 1 8.43 11.46 11.55
C LYS A 1 7.99 11.45 10.08
N LYS A 2 7.20 10.46 9.63
CA LYS A 2 6.81 10.28 8.20
C LYS A 2 5.67 11.21 7.71
N GLY A 3 5.13 12.08 8.56
CA GLY A 3 4.08 13.05 8.20
C GLY A 3 2.75 12.77 8.88
N LEU A 4 1.69 13.44 8.41
CA LEU A 4 0.30 13.15 8.81
C LEU A 4 -0.25 12.05 7.90
N PRO A 5 -0.89 11.01 8.44
CA PRO A 5 -1.52 9.98 7.63
C PRO A 5 -2.81 10.51 6.99
N THR A 6 -3.15 9.98 5.82
CA THR A 6 -4.49 10.16 5.22
C THR A 6 -5.52 9.30 5.96
N GLN A 7 -6.80 9.48 5.63
CA GLN A 7 -7.80 8.48 5.96
C GLN A 7 -7.39 7.11 5.37
N PRO A 8 -7.46 6.01 6.14
CA PRO A 8 -7.17 4.69 5.63
C PRO A 8 -8.33 4.14 4.79
N SER A 9 -7.99 3.38 3.77
CA SER A 9 -8.93 2.69 2.88
C SER A 9 -8.73 1.18 2.99
N LEU A 10 -9.81 0.43 3.08
CA LEU A 10 -9.77 -1.03 3.16
C LEU A 10 -9.74 -1.65 1.75
N MET A 11 -8.73 -2.46 1.48
CA MET A 11 -8.59 -3.21 0.23
C MET A 11 -8.19 -4.65 0.52
N ASN A 12 -9.14 -5.58 0.39
CA ASN A 12 -8.93 -7.01 0.68
C ASN A 12 -8.34 -7.26 2.09
N GLU A 13 -7.10 -7.74 2.18
CA GLU A 13 -6.39 -8.00 3.44
C GLU A 13 -5.57 -6.81 3.94
N PHE A 14 -5.61 -5.66 3.25
CA PHE A 14 -4.79 -4.50 3.55
C PHE A 14 -5.62 -3.27 3.96
N LEU A 15 -5.15 -2.54 4.96
CA LEU A 15 -5.45 -1.13 5.18
C LEU A 15 -4.40 -0.31 4.44
N VAL A 16 -4.85 0.58 3.55
CA VAL A 16 -3.99 1.40 2.70
C VAL A 16 -4.13 2.87 3.09
N PHE A 17 -3.02 3.55 3.35
CA PHE A 17 -3.01 4.97 3.68
C PHE A 17 -1.73 5.66 3.24
N GLY A 18 -1.85 6.94 2.87
CA GLY A 18 -0.75 7.79 2.48
C GLY A 18 -0.19 8.58 3.66
N THR A 19 0.96 9.20 3.46
CA THR A 19 1.52 10.17 4.41
C THR A 19 1.88 11.48 3.72
N SER A 20 1.75 12.59 4.44
CA SER A 20 2.01 13.92 3.88
C SER A 20 3.45 14.19 3.45
N LYS A 21 4.42 13.36 3.88
CA LYS A 21 5.85 13.55 3.58
C LYS A 21 6.51 12.40 2.81
N GLY A 22 5.75 11.43 2.30
CA GLY A 22 6.35 10.45 1.40
C GLY A 22 5.46 9.26 1.08
N PRO A 23 5.63 8.13 1.79
CA PRO A 23 5.09 6.86 1.32
C PRO A 23 3.59 6.69 1.51
N VAL A 24 3.04 5.81 0.67
CA VAL A 24 1.80 5.07 0.85
C VAL A 24 2.15 3.69 1.42
N PHE A 25 1.41 3.28 2.44
CA PHE A 25 1.57 2.01 3.11
C PHE A 25 0.41 1.08 2.84
N GLY A 26 0.71 -0.21 2.72
CA GLY A 26 -0.24 -1.28 2.89
C GLY A 26 0.07 -2.06 4.17
N VAL A 27 -0.90 -2.11 5.06
CA VAL A 27 -0.77 -2.78 6.36
C VAL A 27 -1.77 -3.91 6.43
N ASN A 28 -1.34 -5.08 6.87
CA ASN A 28 -2.22 -6.23 7.08
C ASN A 28 -3.31 -5.89 8.11
N LYS A 29 -4.58 -6.02 7.71
CA LYS A 29 -5.72 -5.63 8.56
C LYS A 29 -5.86 -6.48 9.83
N LYS A 30 -5.25 -7.68 9.87
CA LYS A 30 -5.37 -8.62 11.00
C LYS A 30 -4.32 -8.40 12.08
N ASN A 31 -3.08 -8.12 11.69
CA ASN A 31 -1.95 -8.09 12.62
C ASN A 31 -1.16 -6.76 12.61
N GLY A 32 -1.52 -5.80 11.74
CA GLY A 32 -0.85 -4.50 11.69
C GLY A 32 0.54 -4.51 11.06
N THR A 33 0.97 -5.63 10.46
CA THR A 33 2.28 -5.72 9.78
C THR A 33 2.28 -4.87 8.52
N GLN A 34 3.32 -4.07 8.31
CA GLN A 34 3.53 -3.37 7.03
C GLN A 34 3.93 -4.40 5.97
N GLU A 35 3.10 -4.56 4.94
CA GLU A 35 3.26 -5.56 3.88
C GLU A 35 3.87 -4.93 2.62
N PHE A 36 3.59 -3.65 2.36
CA PHE A 36 4.22 -2.91 1.27
C PHE A 36 4.36 -1.41 1.55
N GLU A 37 5.28 -0.78 0.82
CA GLU A 37 5.52 0.66 0.78
C GLU A 37 5.64 1.10 -0.69
N TYR A 38 4.96 2.19 -1.05
CA TYR A 38 5.03 2.81 -2.38
C TYR A 38 5.36 4.29 -2.24
N VAL A 39 6.32 4.79 -3.03
CA VAL A 39 6.80 6.18 -2.96
C VAL A 39 6.41 6.92 -4.24
N PRO A 40 5.39 7.81 -4.20
CA PRO A 40 4.95 8.58 -5.37
C PRO A 40 5.79 9.85 -5.63
N GLY A 41 7.06 9.87 -5.19
CA GLY A 41 7.92 11.06 -5.20
C GLY A 41 7.70 11.95 -3.98
N ARG A 42 6.52 12.57 -3.87
CA ARG A 42 6.07 13.25 -2.63
C ARG A 42 4.85 12.57 -2.03
N GLY A 43 4.54 12.96 -0.78
CA GLY A 43 3.43 12.44 0.00
C GLY A 43 2.06 12.54 -0.65
N ALA A 44 1.07 11.88 -0.04
CA ALA A 44 -0.34 12.00 -0.37
C ALA A 44 -1.09 12.67 0.80
N LEU A 45 -1.93 13.65 0.47
CA LEU A 45 -2.83 14.32 1.42
C LEU A 45 -4.31 14.02 1.13
N ALA A 46 -4.63 13.70 -0.11
CA ALA A 46 -5.98 13.29 -0.50
C ALA A 46 -6.28 11.87 0.00
N PRO A 47 -7.57 11.54 0.27
CA PRO A 47 -7.98 10.17 0.52
C PRO A 47 -7.55 9.22 -0.61
N ILE A 48 -7.16 8.00 -0.25
CA ILE A 48 -6.77 6.98 -1.21
C ILE A 48 -8.01 6.23 -1.68
N THR A 49 -8.15 6.04 -2.99
CA THR A 49 -9.24 5.24 -3.57
C THR A 49 -8.71 3.86 -3.94
N THR A 50 -9.44 2.82 -3.58
CA THR A 50 -9.05 1.42 -3.84
C THR A 50 -10.17 0.64 -4.50
N ASP A 51 -9.82 -0.22 -5.44
CA ASP A 51 -10.74 -1.22 -6.02
C ASP A 51 -10.35 -2.62 -5.54
N SER A 52 -11.18 -3.19 -4.65
CA SER A 52 -10.92 -4.51 -4.08
C SER A 52 -11.04 -5.66 -5.11
N LYS A 53 -11.78 -5.48 -6.20
CA LYS A 53 -11.93 -6.52 -7.25
C LYS A 53 -10.65 -6.64 -8.08
N THR A 54 -10.05 -5.51 -8.44
CA THR A 54 -8.87 -5.47 -9.31
C THR A 54 -7.56 -5.42 -8.53
N GLY A 55 -7.59 -4.95 -7.27
CA GLY A 55 -6.43 -4.66 -6.44
C GLY A 55 -5.75 -3.33 -6.77
N ASN A 56 -6.43 -2.45 -7.51
CA ASN A 56 -5.89 -1.14 -7.89
C ASN A 56 -5.99 -0.14 -6.74
N VAL A 57 -4.93 0.64 -6.57
CA VAL A 57 -4.84 1.76 -5.65
C VAL A 57 -4.59 3.03 -6.46
N TYR A 58 -5.42 4.04 -6.22
CA TYR A 58 -5.35 5.35 -6.88
C TYR A 58 -5.06 6.42 -5.83
N LEU A 59 -4.11 7.29 -6.13
CA LEU A 59 -3.80 8.43 -5.28
C LEU A 59 -3.41 9.66 -6.09
N VAL A 60 -3.59 10.82 -5.46
CA VAL A 60 -3.07 12.10 -5.93
C VAL A 60 -1.91 12.49 -5.03
N SER A 61 -0.72 12.62 -5.60
CA SER A 61 0.44 13.09 -4.86
C SER A 61 0.33 14.59 -4.57
N THR A 62 1.10 15.07 -3.61
CA THR A 62 1.20 16.51 -3.28
C THR A 62 1.79 17.37 -4.40
N GLU A 63 2.36 16.76 -5.44
CA GLU A 63 2.80 17.45 -6.66
C GLU A 63 1.72 17.50 -7.74
N GLY A 64 0.51 16.97 -7.46
CA GLY A 64 -0.61 16.96 -8.41
C GLY A 64 -0.58 15.79 -9.40
N ASN A 65 0.35 14.84 -9.26
CA ASN A 65 0.39 13.65 -10.11
C ASN A 65 -0.63 12.60 -9.65
N ILE A 66 -1.26 11.94 -10.62
CA ILE A 66 -2.14 10.80 -10.37
C ILE A 66 -1.32 9.52 -10.55
N HIS A 67 -1.29 8.68 -9.51
CA HIS A 67 -0.62 7.38 -9.56
C HIS A 67 -1.65 6.27 -9.49
N ASN A 68 -1.41 5.20 -10.26
CA ASN A 68 -2.06 3.92 -10.08
C ASN A 68 -1.02 2.83 -9.84
N PHE A 69 -1.30 1.93 -8.91
CA PHE A 69 -0.54 0.71 -8.76
C PHE A 69 -1.44 -0.42 -8.29
N LYS A 70 -0.99 -1.66 -8.52
CA LYS A 70 -1.70 -2.85 -8.09
C LYS A 70 -1.02 -3.44 -6.87
N ALA A 71 -1.78 -3.61 -5.79
CA ALA A 71 -1.32 -4.31 -4.60
C ALA A 71 -2.06 -5.66 -4.51
N LYS A 72 -1.29 -6.75 -4.53
CA LYS A 72 -1.81 -8.11 -4.45
C LYS A 72 -1.01 -8.90 -3.44
N TRP A 73 -1.70 -9.63 -2.57
CA TRP A 73 -1.06 -10.63 -1.74
C TRP A 73 -0.60 -11.78 -2.63
N VAL A 74 0.70 -12.07 -2.61
CA VAL A 74 1.27 -13.24 -3.27
C VAL A 74 1.72 -14.17 -2.14
N PRO A 75 1.13 -15.37 -1.99
CA PRO A 75 1.65 -16.33 -1.03
C PRO A 75 3.14 -16.52 -1.33
N ARG A 76 3.99 -16.45 -0.29
CA ARG A 76 5.36 -16.91 -0.46
C ARG A 76 5.26 -18.34 -0.95
N ARG A 77 5.88 -18.63 -2.11
CA ARG A 77 6.01 -20.01 -2.57
C ARG A 77 6.68 -20.78 -1.42
N PRO A 78 6.12 -21.91 -0.96
CA PRO A 78 6.82 -22.74 0.00
C PRO A 78 8.16 -23.13 -0.60
N LEU A 79 9.24 -22.97 0.16
CA LEU A 79 10.52 -23.58 -0.21
C LEU A 79 10.24 -25.07 -0.36
N LEU A 80 10.67 -25.64 -1.48
CA LEU A 80 10.61 -27.08 -1.65
C LEU A 80 11.76 -27.67 -0.84
N ASP A 81 11.58 -28.89 -0.33
CA ASP A 81 12.54 -29.53 0.60
C ASP A 81 14.00 -29.54 0.08
N TRP A 82 14.20 -29.44 -1.23
CA TRP A 82 15.51 -29.40 -1.90
C TRP A 82 16.10 -28.00 -2.11
N GLU A 83 15.39 -26.93 -1.76
CA GLU A 83 15.87 -25.53 -1.79
C GLU A 83 16.39 -25.08 -0.40
N GLU A 84 16.23 -25.91 0.63
CA GLU A 84 16.72 -25.67 2.00
C GLU A 84 18.10 -26.31 2.29
N LEU A 85 18.71 -26.99 1.30
CA LEU A 85 20.04 -27.62 1.36
C LEU A 85 21.14 -26.71 0.79
#